data_AF-A0A7V8YNA6-F1
#
_entry.id   AF-A0A7V8YNA6-F1
#
_cell.length_a   1.000
_cell.length_b   1.000
_cell.length_c   1.000
_cell.angle_alpha   90.00
_cell.angle_beta   90.00
_cell.angle_gamma   90.00
#
_symmetry.space_group_name_H-M   'P 1'
#
loop_
_entity.id
_entity.type
_entity.pdbx_description
1 polymer ?
#
loop_
_entity_poly.entity_id
_entity_poly.type
_entity_poly.pdbx_seq_one_letter_code
_entity_poly.pdbx_strand_id
1 'polypeptide(L)'
;MGLLMLLFVAFLFVFVFPIRTLLAQRQETNMVRDRLELFREQSDQLADEAERLQSDAEVERIARERYNLVRPGETPYAVVPVPDTSAPTTAPTTTTAPPAP
;
A
#
# COMPACT_ATOMS: atom_id res chain seq x y z
N MET A 1 -54.59 2.52 46.07
CA MET A 1 -53.19 2.03 46.14
C MET A 1 -52.80 1.18 44.92
N GLY A 2 -53.59 0.17 44.51
CA GLY A 2 -53.24 -0.70 43.37
C GLY A 2 -53.05 -0.01 42.01
N LEU A 3 -53.88 0.98 41.68
CA LEU A 3 -53.75 1.74 40.42
C LEU A 3 -52.42 2.50 40.33
N LEU A 4 -51.98 3.07 41.45
CA LEU A 4 -50.76 3.88 41.52
C LEU A 4 -49.52 2.98 41.37
N MET A 5 -49.58 1.77 41.93
CA MET A 5 -48.55 0.75 41.75
C MET A 5 -48.50 0.24 40.30
N LEU A 6 -49.65 0.03 39.66
CA LEU A 6 -49.72 -0.42 38.27
C LEU A 6 -49.16 0.63 37.29
N LEU A 7 -49.49 1.91 37.52
CA LEU A 7 -48.91 3.03 36.76
C LEU A 7 -47.40 3.15 36.95
N PHE A 8 -46.91 2.94 38.17
CA PHE A 8 -45.48 2.98 38.47
C PHE A 8 -44.72 1.87 37.73
N VAL A 9 -45.25 0.64 37.73
CA VAL A 9 -44.65 -0.50 37.00
C VAL A 9 -44.66 -0.26 35.49
N ALA A 10 -45.76 0.27 34.93
CA ALA A 10 -45.84 0.63 33.51
C ALA A 10 -44.82 1.71 33.14
N PHE A 11 -44.67 2.73 33.97
CA PHE A 11 -43.68 3.80 33.78
C PHE A 11 -42.24 3.26 33.79
N LEU A 12 -41.92 2.35 34.72
CA LEU A 12 -40.61 1.70 34.78
C LEU A 12 -40.29 0.95 33.49
N PHE A 13 -41.27 0.24 32.93
CA PHE A 13 -41.11 -0.51 31.67
C PHE A 13 -40.80 0.42 30.48
N VAL A 14 -41.47 1.57 30.42
CA VAL A 14 -41.25 2.59 29.38
C VAL A 14 -39.88 3.24 29.50
N PHE A 15 -39.32 3.37 30.71
CA PHE A 15 -38.01 4.01 30.92
C PHE A 15 -36.81 3.05 30.85
N VAL A 16 -36.96 1.80 31.25
CA VAL A 16 -35.88 0.80 31.23
C VAL A 16 -35.53 0.38 29.79
N PHE A 17 -36.52 0.34 28.90
CA PHE A 17 -36.34 -0.06 27.50
C PHE A 17 -35.49 0.93 26.65
N PRO A 18 -35.76 2.25 26.63
CA PRO A 18 -35.03 3.21 25.79
C PRO A 18 -33.56 3.40 26.19
N ILE A 19 -33.19 3.18 27.46
CA ILE A 19 -31.81 3.30 27.93
C ILE A 19 -30.91 2.26 27.25
N ARG A 20 -31.44 1.05 26.99
CA ARG A 20 -30.68 -0.03 26.33
C ARG A 20 -30.41 0.30 24.84
N THR A 21 -31.38 0.90 24.15
CA THR A 21 -31.29 1.21 22.72
C THR A 21 -30.39 2.40 22.42
N LEU A 22 -30.40 3.43 23.28
CA LEU A 22 -29.59 4.64 23.10
C LEU A 22 -28.09 4.39 23.27
N LEU A 23 -27.69 3.42 24.11
CA LEU A 23 -26.29 3.05 24.26
C LEU A 23 -25.79 2.21 23.07
N ALA A 24 -26.61 1.31 22.53
CA ALA A 24 -26.24 0.47 21.39
C ALA A 24 -26.09 1.30 20.09
N GLN A 25 -26.97 2.27 19.85
CA GLN A 25 -26.91 3.14 18.66
C GLN A 25 -25.64 4.02 18.63
N ARG A 26 -25.13 4.45 19.80
CA ARG A 26 -23.89 5.23 19.88
C ARG A 26 -22.64 4.41 19.57
N GLN A 27 -22.63 3.13 19.94
CA GLN A 27 -21.47 2.26 19.68
C GLN A 27 -21.37 1.90 18.19
N GLU A 28 -22.50 1.64 17.54
CA GLU A 28 -22.52 1.31 16.11
C GLU A 28 -22.07 2.50 15.25
N THR A 29 -22.51 3.71 15.60
CA THR A 29 -22.10 4.93 14.88
C THR A 29 -20.62 5.27 15.05
N ASN A 30 -20.04 5.05 16.23
CA ASN A 30 -18.61 5.24 16.45
C ASN A 30 -17.78 4.21 15.68
N MET A 31 -18.13 2.92 15.75
CA MET A 31 -17.41 1.88 15.01
C MET A 31 -17.40 2.11 13.50
N VAL A 32 -18.51 2.59 12.92
CA VAL A 32 -18.58 2.90 11.48
C VAL A 32 -17.73 4.12 11.13
N ARG A 33 -17.70 5.15 12.00
CA ARG A 33 -16.84 6.32 11.81
C ARG A 33 -15.36 5.98 11.87
N ASP A 34 -14.95 5.21 12.87
CA ASP A 34 -13.56 4.79 13.05
C ASP A 34 -13.06 4.00 11.83
N ARG A 35 -13.91 3.11 11.29
CA ARG A 35 -13.59 2.37 10.06
C ARG A 35 -13.48 3.27 8.83
N LEU A 36 -14.37 4.27 8.72
CA LEU A 36 -14.35 5.20 7.60
C LEU A 36 -13.09 6.08 7.63
N GLU A 37 -12.67 6.52 8.80
CA GLU A 37 -11.43 7.28 8.99
C GLU A 37 -10.21 6.43 8.60
N LEU A 38 -10.13 5.19 9.10
CA LEU A 38 -9.06 4.25 8.74
C LEU A 38 -9.00 3.99 7.22
N PHE A 39 -10.15 3.80 6.55
CA PHE A 39 -10.16 3.60 5.10
C PHE A 39 -9.76 4.84 4.32
N ARG A 40 -10.10 6.05 4.81
CA ARG A 40 -9.65 7.30 4.19
C ARG A 40 -8.15 7.46 4.30
N GLU A 41 -7.57 7.26 5.48
CA GLU A 41 -6.13 7.34 5.67
C GLU A 41 -5.38 6.36 4.76
N GLN A 42 -5.87 5.13 4.63
CA GLN A 42 -5.29 4.14 3.72
C GLN A 42 -5.41 4.56 2.25
N SER A 43 -6.58 5.07 1.86
CA SER A 43 -6.81 5.55 0.50
C SER A 43 -5.86 6.70 0.15
N ASP A 44 -5.68 7.66 1.06
CA ASP A 44 -4.82 8.82 0.85
C ASP A 44 -3.35 8.39 0.73
N GLN A 45 -2.88 7.51 1.62
CA GLN A 45 -1.52 6.94 1.53
C GLN A 45 -1.26 6.22 0.22
N LEU A 46 -2.23 5.41 -0.24
CA LEU A 46 -2.12 4.68 -1.51
C LEU A 46 -2.13 5.64 -2.71
N ALA A 47 -2.92 6.71 -2.65
CA ALA A 47 -2.97 7.72 -3.70
C ALA A 47 -1.63 8.46 -3.81
N ASP A 48 -1.05 8.86 -2.69
CA ASP A 48 0.27 9.52 -2.64
C ASP A 48 1.38 8.61 -3.20
N GLU A 49 1.36 7.33 -2.83
CA GLU A 49 2.34 6.36 -3.35
C GLU A 49 2.15 6.12 -4.85
N ALA A 50 0.90 6.03 -5.31
CA ALA A 50 0.60 5.90 -6.73
C ALA A 50 1.08 7.12 -7.53
N GLU A 51 0.85 8.34 -7.04
CA GLU A 51 1.35 9.56 -7.67
C GLU A 51 2.87 9.58 -7.75
N ARG A 52 3.56 9.21 -6.65
CA ARG A 52 5.02 9.11 -6.63
C ARG A 52 5.53 8.11 -7.67
N LEU A 53 4.93 6.93 -7.75
CA LEU A 53 5.32 5.87 -8.68
C LEU A 53 5.02 6.21 -10.14
N GLN A 54 4.00 7.03 -10.39
CA GLN A 54 3.65 7.51 -11.73
C GLN A 54 4.51 8.68 -12.20
N SER A 55 5.28 9.31 -11.32
CA SER A 55 6.18 10.40 -11.70
C SER A 55 7.25 9.93 -12.69
N ASP A 56 7.54 10.76 -13.71
CA ASP A 56 8.52 10.43 -14.76
C ASP A 56 9.89 10.05 -14.18
N ALA A 57 10.31 10.70 -13.09
CA ALA A 57 11.58 10.42 -12.43
C ALA A 57 11.61 9.00 -11.81
N GLU A 58 10.52 8.58 -11.17
CA GLU A 58 10.44 7.26 -10.54
C GLU A 58 10.28 6.16 -11.59
N VAL A 59 9.51 6.41 -12.64
CA VAL A 59 9.41 5.53 -13.81
C VAL A 59 10.78 5.37 -14.47
N GLU A 60 11.51 6.46 -14.71
CA GLU A 60 12.85 6.42 -15.28
C GLU A 60 13.83 5.66 -14.38
N ARG A 61 13.78 5.89 -13.06
CA ARG A 61 14.61 5.19 -12.08
C ARG A 61 14.37 3.67 -12.14
N ILE A 62 13.12 3.23 -12.09
CA ILE A 62 12.76 1.81 -12.18
C ILE A 62 13.14 1.22 -13.54
N ALA A 63 12.89 1.94 -14.63
CA ALA A 63 13.25 1.53 -15.99
C ALA A 63 14.76 1.29 -16.14
N ARG A 64 15.59 2.17 -15.57
CA ARG A 64 17.05 2.03 -15.57
C ARG A 64 17.52 0.90 -14.65
N GLU A 65 17.02 0.83 -13.42
CA GLU A 65 17.48 -0.14 -12.43
C GLU A 65 17.06 -1.58 -12.74
N ARG A 66 15.79 -1.79 -13.11
CA ARG A 66 15.23 -3.15 -13.30
C ARG A 66 15.31 -3.65 -14.72
N TYR A 67 15.31 -2.74 -15.69
CA TYR A 67 15.19 -3.09 -17.10
C TYR A 67 16.39 -2.61 -17.93
N ASN A 68 17.37 -1.92 -17.35
CA ASN A 68 18.53 -1.34 -18.04
C ASN A 68 18.14 -0.48 -19.25
N LEU A 69 16.96 0.13 -19.20
CA LEU A 69 16.47 1.00 -20.28
C LEU A 69 17.20 2.35 -20.23
N VAL A 70 17.45 2.93 -21.41
CA VAL A 70 18.08 4.25 -21.58
C VAL A 70 17.25 5.09 -22.55
N ARG A 71 17.40 6.41 -22.48
CA ARG A 71 16.70 7.29 -23.43
C ARG A 71 17.27 7.13 -24.85
N PRO A 72 16.48 7.43 -25.89
CA PRO A 72 16.99 7.50 -27.25
C PRO A 72 18.22 8.43 -27.35
N GLY A 73 19.32 7.91 -27.88
CA GLY A 73 20.59 8.64 -28.02
C GLY A 73 21.58 8.48 -26.85
N GLU A 74 21.20 7.82 -25.76
CA GLU A 74 22.12 7.47 -24.67
C GLU A 74 22.87 6.14 -24.99
N THR A 75 24.12 6.02 -24.50
CA THR A 75 24.92 4.79 -24.63
C THR A 75 25.02 4.10 -23.25
N PRO A 76 24.50 2.88 -23.08
CA PRO A 76 24.56 2.18 -21.80
C PRO A 76 25.98 1.65 -21.52
N TYR A 77 26.43 1.78 -20.27
CA TYR A 77 27.69 1.18 -19.80
C TYR A 77 27.39 0.20 -18.66
N ALA A 78 27.99 -0.98 -18.72
CA ALA A 78 27.96 -1.94 -17.63
C ALA A 78 29.30 -1.91 -16.89
N VAL A 79 29.25 -1.87 -15.56
CA VAL A 79 30.46 -2.03 -14.73
C VAL A 79 30.80 -3.52 -14.70
N VAL A 80 31.90 -3.89 -15.36
CA VAL A 80 32.46 -5.24 -15.25
C VAL A 80 33.21 -5.32 -13.93
N PRO A 81 32.87 -6.24 -13.01
CA PRO A 81 33.66 -6.45 -11.81
C PRO A 81 35.09 -6.82 -12.22
N VAL A 82 36.07 -6.18 -11.60
CA VAL A 82 37.47 -6.54 -11.80
C VAL A 82 37.60 -8.00 -11.34
N PRO A 83 38.08 -8.91 -12.19
CA PRO A 83 38.25 -10.30 -11.78
C PRO A 83 39.17 -10.32 -10.56
N ASP A 84 38.72 -10.93 -9.48
CA ASP A 84 39.55 -11.18 -8.31
C ASP A 84 40.80 -11.93 -8.78
N THR A 85 41.96 -11.28 -8.76
CA THR A 85 43.25 -11.83 -9.20
C THR A 85 43.79 -12.95 -8.29
N SER A 86 42.93 -13.58 -7.48
CA SER A 86 43.23 -14.73 -6.62
C SER A 86 42.75 -16.07 -7.21
N ALA A 87 42.17 -16.09 -8.41
CA ALA A 87 41.85 -17.32 -9.13
C ALA A 87 42.77 -17.50 -10.34
N PRO A 88 43.44 -18.67 -10.50
CA PRO A 88 44.34 -18.90 -11.62
C PRO A 88 43.57 -18.91 -12.94
N THR A 89 44.16 -18.19 -13.88
CA THR A 89 43.89 -18.17 -15.32
C THR A 89 43.56 -19.56 -15.87
N THR A 90 42.34 -19.72 -16.41
CA THR A 90 42.14 -20.50 -17.64
C THR A 90 41.76 -19.52 -18.75
N ALA A 91 42.50 -19.66 -19.84
CA ALA A 91 42.68 -18.71 -20.93
C ALA A 91 41.42 -18.36 -21.75
N PRO A 92 41.50 -17.26 -22.54
CA PRO A 92 40.41 -16.70 -23.32
C PRO A 92 40.20 -17.44 -24.64
N THR A 93 38.95 -17.46 -25.12
CA THR A 93 38.66 -17.65 -26.54
C THR A 93 37.80 -16.47 -27.01
N THR A 94 38.45 -15.49 -27.61
CA THR A 94 37.80 -14.52 -28.51
C THR A 94 38.39 -14.75 -29.89
N THR A 95 37.60 -15.32 -30.80
CA THR A 95 37.80 -15.30 -32.25
C THR A 95 36.38 -15.30 -32.83
N THR A 96 35.75 -14.15 -33.08
CA THR A 96 35.94 -13.30 -34.27
C THR A 96 36.02 -14.09 -35.57
N ALA A 97 34.90 -14.18 -36.28
CA ALA A 97 34.88 -14.35 -37.73
C ALA A 97 33.84 -13.34 -38.31
N PRO A 98 34.27 -12.31 -39.09
CA PRO A 98 33.40 -11.37 -39.81
C PRO A 98 32.79 -11.99 -41.10
N PRO A 99 31.91 -11.27 -41.83
CA PRO A 99 30.90 -11.86 -42.73
C PRO A 99 31.38 -12.20 -44.16
N ALA A 100 30.63 -13.13 -44.80
CA ALA A 100 30.38 -13.45 -46.23
C ALA A 100 31.44 -13.18 -47.33
N PRO A 101 31.49 -14.02 -48.38
CA PRO A 101 30.59 -13.85 -49.53
C PRO A 101 29.49 -14.92 -49.68
#